data_AF-A0A4Q3V9R9-F1
#
_entry.id   AF-A0A4Q3V9R9-F1
#
_cell.length_a   1.000
_cell.length_b   1.000
_cell.length_c   1.000
_cell.angle_alpha   90.00
_cell.angle_beta   90.00
_cell.angle_gamma   90.00
#
_symmetry.space_group_name_H-M   'P 1'
#
loop_
_entity.id
_entity.type
_entity.pdbx_description
1 polymer ?
#
loop_
_entity_poly.entity_id
_entity_poly.type
_entity_poly.pdbx_seq_one_letter_code
_entity_poly.pdbx_strand_id
1 'polypeptide(L)'
;MRPSAIPSRSTFAAIGSAFGRARRRVLRSSLPEAAPKTATVAVLGNPNAGKTTLFNGLTGSRQKVGNYPGVTVERVSGVLKLGDLRAELVDIPGLYSLTPISEDERVAVQALQNDKPDLVVCVMDATNLERNLFLFSQLAEMGVPTVVALTMVDRLDALGEDIDIPGLSERLGVEIVPVVGHREKGLDKLLEAIFRNLDAPRVPISHAHAEVSDRYAWAGTLQSEVIQRKGERQRSKTDKLDAFLTHRFFGLVFFVGVMYLVFQSIYSFATPVMDAIETVFSKIGDWVSPMLEGNEAVQSFVVNGLIGGVGGMVVFLPQILILFFFIAVLEGTGYLARAAFLM
;
A
#
# COMPACT_ATOMS: atom_id res chain seq x y z
N MET A 1 61.26 8.65 58.16
CA MET A 1 59.90 9.01 57.71
C MET A 1 59.98 9.94 56.51
N ARG A 2 59.75 9.41 55.31
CA ARG A 2 59.38 10.12 54.07
C ARG A 2 58.58 9.11 53.21
N PRO A 3 57.36 9.42 52.74
CA PRO A 3 56.64 8.51 51.85
C PRO A 3 56.90 8.77 50.37
N SER A 4 56.86 7.65 49.65
CA SER A 4 56.75 7.36 48.22
C SER A 4 56.28 8.44 47.23
N ALA A 5 57.00 8.57 46.11
CA ALA A 5 56.50 9.11 44.86
C ALA A 5 55.89 7.99 43.99
N ILE A 6 54.66 8.17 43.52
CA ILE A 6 53.92 7.28 42.62
C ILE A 6 54.25 7.67 41.17
N PRO A 7 54.61 6.75 40.25
CA PRO A 7 54.80 7.09 38.84
C PRO A 7 53.47 7.22 38.09
N SER A 8 53.42 8.16 37.14
CA SER A 8 52.22 8.59 36.40
C SER A 8 51.69 7.56 35.40
N ARG A 9 50.37 7.61 35.16
CA ARG A 9 49.54 6.70 34.34
C ARG A 9 49.82 6.64 32.82
N SER A 10 50.86 7.28 32.28
CA SER A 10 51.07 7.39 30.84
C SER A 10 51.93 6.29 30.19
N THR A 11 52.50 5.35 30.96
CA THR A 11 53.44 4.35 30.40
C THR A 11 52.86 2.94 30.19
N PHE A 12 51.56 2.72 30.47
CA PHE A 12 50.91 1.40 30.28
C PHE A 12 50.03 1.28 29.02
N ALA A 13 49.90 2.34 28.22
CA ALA A 13 49.00 2.36 27.05
C ALA A 13 49.66 1.95 25.72
N ALA A 14 50.98 1.76 25.66
CA ALA A 14 51.70 1.61 24.39
C ALA A 14 52.10 0.17 23.99
N ILE A 15 51.85 -0.85 24.82
CA ILE A 15 52.28 -2.24 24.52
C ILE A 15 51.09 -3.20 24.27
N GLY A 16 49.85 -2.81 24.59
CA GLY A 16 48.66 -3.65 24.42
C GLY A 16 48.02 -3.66 23.01
N SER A 17 48.37 -2.73 22.12
CA SER A 17 47.65 -2.54 20.84
C SER A 17 48.31 -3.22 19.63
N ALA A 18 49.48 -3.86 19.81
CA ALA A 18 50.18 -4.57 18.75
C ALA A 18 49.92 -6.10 18.77
N PHE A 19 49.55 -6.70 19.91
CA PHE A 19 49.41 -8.16 20.03
C PHE A 19 47.99 -8.70 19.79
N GLY A 20 46.95 -7.86 19.81
CA GLY A 20 45.56 -8.29 19.57
C GLY A 20 45.18 -8.52 18.11
N ARG A 21 45.93 -7.94 17.16
CA ARG A 21 45.65 -8.03 15.71
C ARG A 21 46.19 -9.30 15.05
N ALA A 22 47.26 -9.90 15.61
CA ALA A 22 47.87 -11.09 15.03
C ALA A 22 47.10 -12.39 15.32
N ARG A 23 46.37 -12.49 16.45
CA ARG A 23 45.58 -13.69 16.79
C ARG A 23 44.21 -13.81 16.10
N ARG A 24 43.63 -12.71 15.62
CA ARG A 24 42.37 -12.75 14.85
C ARG A 24 42.56 -13.19 13.40
N ARG A 25 43.80 -13.17 12.87
CA ARG A 25 44.07 -13.55 11.47
C ARG A 25 44.21 -15.07 11.27
N VAL A 26 44.54 -15.81 12.32
CA VAL A 26 44.81 -17.27 12.24
C VAL A 26 43.58 -18.13 12.50
N LEU A 27 42.50 -17.58 13.07
CA LEU A 27 41.24 -18.30 13.33
C LEU A 27 40.16 -18.09 12.26
N ARG A 28 40.47 -17.42 11.15
CA ARG A 28 39.54 -17.19 10.02
C ARG A 28 39.77 -18.13 8.83
N SER A 29 40.81 -18.96 8.85
CA SER A 29 41.21 -19.79 7.71
C SER A 29 40.56 -21.18 7.66
N SER A 30 39.49 -21.43 8.41
CA SER A 30 38.81 -22.73 8.43
C SER A 30 37.28 -22.67 8.46
N LEU A 31 36.69 -21.50 8.18
CA LEU A 31 35.24 -21.43 7.89
C LEU A 31 35.07 -21.37 6.37
N PRO A 32 34.16 -22.17 5.78
CA PRO A 32 33.83 -22.02 4.38
C PRO A 32 33.45 -20.56 4.12
N GLU A 33 34.08 -19.97 3.10
CA GLU A 33 33.83 -18.61 2.66
C GLU A 33 32.33 -18.48 2.37
N ALA A 34 31.60 -17.79 3.27
CA ALA A 34 30.17 -17.61 3.12
C ALA A 34 29.91 -16.96 1.76
N ALA A 35 28.99 -17.54 0.98
CA ALA A 35 28.57 -16.98 -0.30
C ALA A 35 28.34 -15.47 -0.16
N PRO A 36 28.72 -14.64 -1.16
CA PRO A 36 28.62 -13.19 -1.05
C PRO A 36 27.20 -12.81 -0.63
N LYS A 37 27.08 -12.21 0.56
CA LYS A 37 25.80 -11.84 1.16
C LYS A 37 25.15 -10.82 0.22
N THR A 38 24.15 -11.26 -0.52
CA THR A 38 23.37 -10.40 -1.42
C THR A 38 22.56 -9.48 -0.52
N ALA A 39 22.69 -8.16 -0.70
CA ALA A 39 21.96 -7.20 0.13
C ALA A 39 20.45 -7.38 -0.07
N THR A 40 19.67 -7.23 0.99
CA THR A 40 18.21 -7.34 0.95
C THR A 40 17.61 -5.94 1.08
N VAL A 41 16.84 -5.53 0.07
CA VAL A 41 16.08 -4.27 0.03
C VAL A 41 14.60 -4.60 0.12
N ALA A 42 13.89 -4.04 1.08
CA ALA A 42 12.44 -4.22 1.20
C ALA A 42 11.70 -3.00 0.65
N VAL A 43 10.64 -3.22 -0.13
CA VAL A 43 9.71 -2.15 -0.55
C VAL A 43 8.50 -2.18 0.38
N LEU A 44 8.27 -1.08 1.08
CA LEU A 44 7.20 -0.93 2.07
C LEU A 44 6.44 0.36 1.82
N GLY A 45 5.15 0.39 2.14
CA GLY A 45 4.31 1.57 1.98
C GLY A 45 2.83 1.23 2.12
N ASN A 46 2.00 2.27 2.14
CA ASN A 46 0.56 2.10 2.23
C ASN A 46 0.00 1.39 0.98
N PRO A 47 -1.08 0.60 1.12
CA PRO A 47 -1.90 0.18 0.00
C PRO A 47 -2.22 1.34 -0.95
N ASN A 48 -2.15 1.08 -2.25
CA ASN A 48 -2.38 2.04 -3.34
C ASN A 48 -1.36 3.19 -3.46
N ALA A 49 -0.28 3.25 -2.67
CA ALA A 49 0.78 4.27 -2.81
C ALA A 49 1.68 4.10 -4.05
N GLY A 50 1.32 3.23 -5.01
CA GLY A 50 2.14 2.96 -6.21
C GLY A 50 3.28 1.96 -6.00
N LYS A 51 3.25 1.21 -4.90
CA LYS A 51 4.29 0.25 -4.49
C LYS A 51 4.54 -0.86 -5.52
N THR A 52 3.48 -1.52 -6.00
CA THR A 52 3.57 -2.56 -7.05
C THR A 52 4.11 -2.00 -8.37
N THR A 53 3.67 -0.80 -8.76
CA THR A 53 4.18 -0.13 -9.96
C THR A 53 5.67 0.16 -9.85
N LEU A 54 6.12 0.65 -8.69
CA LEU A 54 7.54 0.90 -8.42
C LEU A 54 8.35 -0.40 -8.38
N PHE A 55 7.85 -1.44 -7.72
CA PHE A 55 8.50 -2.75 -7.67
C PHE A 55 8.69 -3.34 -9.07
N ASN A 56 7.66 -3.27 -9.91
CA ASN A 56 7.71 -3.73 -11.31
C ASN A 56 8.70 -2.91 -12.13
N GLY A 57 8.72 -1.58 -11.95
CA GLY A 57 9.68 -0.70 -12.62
C GLY A 57 11.14 -0.98 -12.23
N LEU A 58 11.40 -1.33 -10.97
CA LEU A 58 12.76 -1.63 -10.48
C LEU A 58 13.26 -3.04 -10.84
N THR A 59 12.36 -4.02 -10.94
CA THR A 59 12.73 -5.44 -11.16
C THR A 59 12.57 -5.90 -12.59
N GLY A 60 11.73 -5.22 -13.39
CA GLY A 60 11.33 -5.65 -14.72
C GLY A 60 10.70 -7.06 -14.68
N SER A 61 11.06 -7.92 -15.64
CA SER A 61 10.53 -9.29 -15.75
C SER A 61 11.16 -10.31 -14.79
N ARG A 62 12.05 -9.90 -13.88
CA ARG A 62 12.89 -10.80 -13.07
C ARG A 62 12.33 -10.98 -11.66
N GLN A 63 11.08 -11.38 -11.57
CA GLN A 63 10.37 -11.61 -10.32
C GLN A 63 10.26 -13.11 -10.02
N LYS A 64 10.26 -13.46 -8.74
CA LYS A 64 10.01 -14.79 -8.22
C LYS A 64 8.92 -14.67 -7.18
N VAL A 65 7.91 -15.52 -7.31
CA VAL A 65 6.89 -15.69 -6.30
C VAL A 65 7.27 -16.91 -5.48
N GLY A 66 7.42 -16.71 -4.17
CA GLY A 66 7.64 -17.76 -3.19
C GLY A 66 6.74 -17.56 -1.97
N ASN A 67 7.08 -18.20 -0.87
CA ASN A 67 6.40 -18.01 0.41
C ASN A 67 7.39 -17.53 1.46
N TYR A 68 6.91 -16.79 2.46
CA TYR A 68 7.71 -16.54 3.66
C TYR A 68 8.06 -17.86 4.37
N PRO A 69 9.22 -17.96 5.04
CA PRO A 69 9.64 -19.20 5.69
C PRO A 69 8.60 -19.73 6.68
N GLY A 70 8.13 -20.96 6.45
CA GLY A 70 7.24 -21.67 7.39
C GLY A 70 5.76 -21.31 7.32
N VAL A 71 5.32 -20.53 6.35
CA VAL A 71 3.92 -20.08 6.21
C VAL A 71 3.47 -20.05 4.73
N THR A 72 2.15 -19.93 4.50
CA THR A 72 1.53 -19.90 3.15
C THR A 72 1.39 -18.50 2.56
N VAL A 73 1.96 -17.48 3.21
CA VAL A 73 1.87 -16.08 2.77
C VAL A 73 2.85 -15.86 1.63
N GLU A 74 2.33 -15.30 0.53
CA GLU A 74 3.10 -15.02 -0.67
C GLU A 74 4.20 -13.98 -0.40
N ARG A 75 5.43 -14.31 -0.81
CA ARG A 75 6.60 -13.42 -0.80
C ARG A 75 7.03 -13.21 -2.24
N VAL A 76 6.76 -12.01 -2.76
CA VAL A 76 7.24 -11.59 -4.08
C VAL A 76 8.63 -11.00 -3.91
N SER A 77 9.63 -11.55 -4.60
CA SER A 77 10.97 -10.96 -4.65
C SER A 77 11.52 -10.87 -6.07
N GLY A 78 12.46 -9.96 -6.28
CA GLY A 78 13.10 -9.73 -7.57
C GLY A 78 14.57 -9.40 -7.41
N VAL A 79 15.29 -9.32 -8.52
CA VAL A 79 16.71 -8.96 -8.51
C VAL A 79 16.88 -7.51 -8.91
N LEU A 80 17.40 -6.70 -8.00
CA LEU A 80 17.82 -5.33 -8.25
C LEU A 80 19.26 -5.31 -8.74
N LYS A 81 19.52 -4.59 -9.85
CA LYS A 81 20.87 -4.34 -10.34
C LYS A 81 21.29 -2.92 -10.01
N LEU A 82 22.38 -2.78 -9.26
CA LEU A 82 22.94 -1.51 -8.83
C LEU A 82 24.39 -1.43 -9.33
N GLY A 83 24.55 -1.18 -10.63
CA GLY A 83 25.85 -1.32 -11.30
C GLY A 83 26.35 -2.77 -11.25
N ASP A 84 27.51 -2.98 -10.63
CA ASP A 84 28.10 -4.31 -10.43
C ASP A 84 27.51 -5.07 -9.24
N LEU A 85 26.78 -4.38 -8.36
CA LEU A 85 26.14 -4.97 -7.20
C LEU A 85 24.76 -5.55 -7.56
N ARG A 86 24.42 -6.68 -6.96
CA ARG A 86 23.08 -7.27 -7.01
C ARG A 86 22.49 -7.28 -5.61
N ALA A 87 21.22 -6.91 -5.51
CA ALA A 87 20.44 -6.98 -4.28
C ALA A 87 19.13 -7.74 -4.54
N GLU A 88 18.62 -8.42 -3.51
CA GLU A 88 17.26 -8.96 -3.52
C GLU A 88 16.31 -7.82 -3.17
N LEU A 89 15.34 -7.54 -4.05
CA LEU A 89 14.24 -6.64 -3.75
C LEU A 89 13.04 -7.48 -3.29
N VAL A 90 12.49 -7.20 -2.11
CA VAL A 90 11.35 -7.92 -1.55
C VAL A 90 10.16 -6.98 -1.48
N ASP A 91 9.02 -7.36 -2.03
CA ASP A 91 7.79 -6.60 -1.87
C ASP A 91 7.10 -6.97 -0.57
N ILE A 92 6.90 -6.00 0.31
CA ILE A 92 6.08 -6.17 1.51
C ILE A 92 4.63 -5.86 1.12
N PRO A 93 3.63 -6.68 1.50
CA PRO A 93 2.21 -6.33 1.36
C PRO A 93 1.94 -4.92 1.88
N GLY A 94 0.99 -4.21 1.28
CA GLY A 94 0.70 -2.83 1.70
C GLY A 94 0.28 -2.78 3.16
N LEU A 95 0.98 -1.97 3.97
CA LEU A 95 0.70 -1.82 5.41
C LEU A 95 0.17 -0.41 5.69
N TYR A 96 -0.85 -0.31 6.54
CA TYR A 96 -1.25 0.98 7.11
C TYR A 96 -0.55 1.28 8.44
N SER A 97 -0.10 0.22 9.12
CA SER A 97 0.60 0.26 10.40
C SER A 97 1.50 -0.98 10.48
N LEU A 98 2.58 -0.90 11.24
CA LEU A 98 3.36 -2.08 11.66
C LEU A 98 2.66 -2.89 12.77
N THR A 99 1.45 -2.50 13.16
CA THR A 99 0.53 -3.33 13.94
C THR A 99 -0.39 -4.08 12.97
N PRO A 100 -0.17 -5.39 12.76
CA PRO A 100 -0.89 -6.14 11.74
C PRO A 100 -2.35 -6.37 12.13
N ILE A 101 -3.27 -6.22 11.17
CA ILE A 101 -4.70 -6.53 11.34
C ILE A 101 -5.11 -7.85 10.69
N SER A 102 -4.28 -8.40 9.81
CA SER A 102 -4.49 -9.68 9.13
C SER A 102 -3.33 -10.65 9.35
N GLU A 103 -3.54 -11.92 9.01
CA GLU A 103 -2.50 -12.96 9.07
C GLU A 103 -1.34 -12.66 8.12
N ASP A 104 -1.66 -12.23 6.89
CA ASP A 104 -0.68 -11.91 5.86
C ASP A 104 0.19 -10.72 6.27
N GLU A 105 -0.42 -9.68 6.84
CA GLU A 105 0.30 -8.54 7.40
C GLU A 105 1.17 -8.96 8.59
N ARG A 106 0.68 -9.85 9.46
CA ARG A 106 1.43 -10.30 10.63
C ARG A 106 2.71 -11.00 10.22
N VAL A 107 2.64 -11.89 9.24
CA VAL A 107 3.81 -12.57 8.68
C VAL A 107 4.77 -11.56 8.06
N ALA A 108 4.27 -10.63 7.25
CA ALA A 108 5.10 -9.63 6.57
C ALA A 108 5.84 -8.72 7.55
N VAL A 109 5.15 -8.21 8.58
CA VAL A 109 5.73 -7.40 9.65
C VAL A 109 6.76 -8.21 10.44
N GLN A 110 6.45 -9.46 10.79
CA GLN A 110 7.36 -10.32 11.53
C GLN A 110 8.64 -10.63 10.73
N ALA A 111 8.52 -10.88 9.42
CA ALA A 111 9.68 -11.06 8.55
C ALA A 111 10.54 -9.79 8.49
N LEU A 112 9.92 -8.62 8.36
CA LEU A 112 10.62 -7.33 8.38
C LEU A 112 11.40 -7.10 9.69
N GLN A 113 10.83 -7.49 10.82
CA GLN A 113 11.46 -7.34 12.15
C GLN A 113 12.55 -8.36 12.43
N ASN A 114 12.38 -9.61 12.00
CA ASN A 114 13.31 -10.72 12.25
C ASN A 114 14.51 -10.69 11.31
N ASP A 115 14.25 -10.59 10.01
CA ASP A 115 15.31 -10.70 8.99
C ASP A 115 16.07 -9.39 8.82
N LYS A 116 15.44 -8.26 9.17
CA LYS A 116 15.92 -6.88 9.06
C LYS A 116 16.61 -6.60 7.71
N PRO A 117 15.91 -5.99 6.74
CA PRO A 117 16.54 -5.67 5.46
C PRO A 117 17.70 -4.69 5.64
N ASP A 118 18.67 -4.73 4.74
CA ASP A 118 19.81 -3.81 4.73
C ASP A 118 19.36 -2.37 4.37
N LEU A 119 18.24 -2.26 3.63
CA LEU A 119 17.60 -0.99 3.28
C LEU A 119 16.08 -1.16 3.10
N VAL A 120 15.30 -0.16 3.50
CA VAL A 120 13.88 -0.03 3.15
C VAL A 120 13.68 1.08 2.12
N VAL A 121 12.98 0.77 1.04
CA VAL A 121 12.39 1.76 0.13
C VAL A 121 10.97 2.00 0.61
N CYS A 122 10.77 3.11 1.33
CA CYS A 122 9.47 3.53 1.82
C CYS A 122 8.73 4.32 0.74
N VAL A 123 7.68 3.74 0.18
CA VAL A 123 6.86 4.37 -0.87
C VAL A 123 5.78 5.20 -0.20
N MET A 124 5.80 6.52 -0.46
CA MET A 124 4.84 7.47 0.09
C MET A 124 4.01 8.11 -1.02
N ASP A 125 2.70 8.22 -0.81
CA ASP A 125 1.82 9.02 -1.68
C ASP A 125 1.78 10.47 -1.20
N ALA A 126 2.25 11.39 -2.04
CA ALA A 126 2.27 12.83 -1.73
C ALA A 126 0.88 13.43 -1.49
N THR A 127 -0.18 12.84 -2.06
CA THR A 127 -1.56 13.31 -1.88
C THR A 127 -2.21 12.84 -0.57
N ASN A 128 -1.59 11.89 0.12
CA ASN A 128 -2.06 11.35 1.40
C ASN A 128 -0.90 11.26 2.40
N LEU A 129 -0.13 12.34 2.51
CA LEU A 129 1.16 12.35 3.19
C LEU A 129 1.05 11.98 4.68
N GLU A 130 0.07 12.52 5.41
CA GLU A 130 -0.16 12.26 6.83
C GLU A 130 -0.23 10.76 7.14
N ARG A 131 -1.00 10.02 6.33
CA ARG A 131 -1.16 8.58 6.50
C ARG A 131 0.10 7.79 6.20
N ASN A 132 0.90 8.26 5.26
CA ASN A 132 2.19 7.65 4.91
C ASN A 132 3.25 7.96 5.97
N LEU A 133 3.24 9.18 6.51
CA LEU A 133 4.08 9.59 7.63
C LEU A 133 3.78 8.78 8.89
N PHE A 134 2.51 8.46 9.16
CA PHE A 134 2.15 7.58 10.27
C PHE A 134 2.91 6.24 10.21
N LEU A 135 2.87 5.54 9.07
CA LEU A 135 3.61 4.30 8.87
C LEU A 135 5.13 4.52 8.97
N PHE A 136 5.63 5.61 8.38
CA PHE A 136 7.05 5.98 8.46
C PHE A 136 7.53 6.17 9.89
N SER A 137 6.72 6.77 10.77
CA SER A 137 7.10 6.98 12.17
C SER A 137 7.40 5.65 12.89
N GLN A 138 6.66 4.59 12.55
CA GLN A 138 6.88 3.25 13.10
C GLN A 138 8.08 2.57 12.46
N LEU A 139 8.29 2.78 11.16
CA LEU A 139 9.49 2.32 10.47
C LEU A 139 10.76 2.97 11.06
N ALA A 140 10.70 4.26 11.40
CA ALA A 140 11.80 4.99 11.99
C ALA A 140 12.26 4.41 13.34
N GLU A 141 11.32 3.89 14.13
CA GLU A 141 11.61 3.20 15.40
C GLU A 141 12.32 1.86 15.21
N MET A 142 12.23 1.24 14.03
CA MET A 142 12.98 0.02 13.74
C MET A 142 14.48 0.28 13.54
N GLY A 143 14.88 1.54 13.29
CA GLY A 143 16.26 1.94 13.08
C GLY A 143 16.89 1.36 11.81
N VAL A 144 16.08 1.02 10.81
CA VAL A 144 16.54 0.43 9.55
C VAL A 144 16.85 1.56 8.54
N PRO A 145 17.98 1.50 7.81
CA PRO A 145 18.28 2.46 6.76
C PRO A 145 17.13 2.60 5.77
N THR A 146 16.79 3.82 5.39
CA THR A 146 15.57 4.07 4.58
C THR A 146 15.81 5.13 3.51
N VAL A 147 15.28 4.87 2.32
CA VAL A 147 15.08 5.84 1.24
C VAL A 147 13.59 5.98 0.99
N VAL A 148 13.10 7.21 0.82
CA VAL A 148 11.69 7.45 0.51
C VAL A 148 11.51 7.63 -0.99
N ALA A 149 10.63 6.84 -1.58
CA ALA A 149 10.13 7.05 -2.93
C ALA A 149 8.80 7.82 -2.85
N LEU A 150 8.83 9.12 -3.13
CA LEU A 150 7.65 9.98 -3.08
C LEU A 150 6.90 9.95 -4.40
N THR A 151 5.71 9.36 -4.41
CA THR A 151 4.87 9.17 -5.58
C THR A 151 3.77 10.22 -5.66
N MET A 152 3.11 10.29 -6.82
CA MET A 152 1.94 11.15 -7.07
C MET A 152 2.16 12.66 -6.85
N VAL A 153 3.40 13.13 -6.91
CA VAL A 153 3.72 14.58 -6.86
C VAL A 153 3.04 15.35 -7.99
N ASP A 154 2.86 14.72 -9.16
CA ASP A 154 2.12 15.28 -10.29
C ASP A 154 0.62 15.51 -9.99
N ARG A 155 0.03 14.66 -9.14
CA ARG A 155 -1.35 14.88 -8.67
C ARG A 155 -1.41 16.01 -7.66
N LEU A 156 -0.44 16.10 -6.75
CA LEU A 156 -0.34 17.21 -5.80
C LEU A 156 -0.22 18.56 -6.55
N ASP A 157 0.63 18.61 -7.57
CA ASP A 157 0.74 19.74 -8.49
C ASP A 157 -0.59 20.06 -9.20
N ALA A 158 -1.31 19.03 -9.64
CA ALA A 158 -2.61 19.19 -10.28
C ALA A 158 -3.67 19.77 -9.33
N LEU A 159 -3.56 19.52 -8.02
CA LEU A 159 -4.38 20.14 -6.97
C LEU A 159 -3.96 21.59 -6.65
N GLY A 160 -2.87 22.09 -7.24
CA GLY A 160 -2.33 23.42 -6.95
C GLY A 160 -1.54 23.45 -5.64
N GLU A 161 -1.05 22.31 -5.19
CA GLU A 161 -0.18 22.19 -4.03
C GLU A 161 1.24 21.86 -4.50
N ASP A 162 2.23 22.25 -3.71
CA ASP A 162 3.63 21.89 -3.86
C ASP A 162 4.11 21.23 -2.57
N ILE A 163 5.20 20.50 -2.65
CA ILE A 163 5.82 19.88 -1.49
C ILE A 163 7.29 20.26 -1.37
N ASP A 164 7.67 20.76 -0.20
CA ASP A 164 9.06 21.05 0.17
C ASP A 164 9.81 19.74 0.44
N ILE A 165 10.27 19.09 -0.64
CA ILE A 165 11.04 17.83 -0.57
C ILE A 165 12.34 18.00 0.24
N PRO A 166 13.15 19.07 0.06
CA PRO A 166 14.31 19.32 0.90
C PRO A 166 13.97 19.41 2.39
N GLY A 167 12.96 20.20 2.75
CA GLY A 167 12.52 20.35 4.15
C GLY A 167 11.99 19.05 4.75
N LEU A 168 11.23 18.27 3.97
CA LEU A 168 10.76 16.96 4.39
C LEU A 168 11.93 15.98 4.59
N SER A 169 12.91 15.98 3.68
CA SER A 169 14.10 15.12 3.75
C SER A 169 14.93 15.40 5.00
N GLU A 170 15.13 16.67 5.34
CA GLU A 170 15.84 17.09 6.55
C GLU A 170 15.13 16.63 7.82
N ARG A 171 13.82 16.84 7.90
CA ARG A 171 13.01 16.48 9.08
C ARG A 171 12.88 14.98 9.29
N LEU A 172 12.81 14.20 8.20
CA LEU A 172 12.78 12.73 8.28
C LEU A 172 14.17 12.10 8.43
N GLY A 173 15.24 12.83 8.10
CA GLY A 173 16.62 12.34 8.15
C GLY A 173 16.99 11.34 7.05
N VAL A 174 16.18 11.26 5.99
CA VAL A 174 16.32 10.28 4.90
C VAL A 174 16.37 10.96 3.56
N GLU A 175 16.98 10.30 2.58
CA GLU A 175 16.93 10.77 1.19
C GLU A 175 15.52 10.52 0.61
N ILE A 176 14.93 11.55 0.00
CA ILE A 176 13.60 11.49 -0.63
C ILE A 176 13.75 11.69 -2.13
N VAL A 177 13.25 10.74 -2.91
CA VAL A 177 13.30 10.76 -4.37
C VAL A 177 11.87 10.80 -4.92
N PRO A 178 11.46 11.87 -5.62
CA PRO A 178 10.18 11.88 -6.31
C PRO A 178 10.18 10.93 -7.53
N VAL A 179 9.15 10.10 -7.63
CA VAL A 179 9.00 9.06 -8.67
C VAL A 179 7.61 9.09 -9.29
N VAL A 180 7.55 8.97 -10.61
CA VAL A 180 6.28 8.84 -11.35
C VAL A 180 6.20 7.43 -11.93
N GLY A 181 5.55 6.52 -11.20
CA GLY A 181 5.55 5.08 -11.49
C GLY A 181 5.06 4.69 -12.90
N HIS A 182 4.11 5.42 -13.48
CA HIS A 182 3.56 5.11 -14.81
C HIS A 182 4.38 5.64 -15.99
N ARG A 183 5.46 6.41 -15.75
CA ARG A 183 6.29 7.02 -16.81
C ARG A 183 7.78 6.69 -16.67
N GLU A 184 8.13 5.77 -15.75
CA GLU A 184 9.52 5.41 -15.40
C GLU A 184 10.41 6.61 -14.97
N LYS A 185 9.81 7.80 -14.78
CA LYS A 185 10.55 9.00 -14.42
C LYS A 185 10.95 8.94 -12.95
N GLY A 186 12.25 9.07 -12.69
CA GLY A 186 12.82 9.08 -11.34
C GLY A 186 13.29 7.71 -10.85
N LEU A 187 13.06 6.62 -11.59
CA LEU A 187 13.54 5.29 -11.21
C LEU A 187 15.07 5.21 -11.19
N ASP A 188 15.76 5.81 -12.18
CA ASP A 188 17.23 5.85 -12.20
C ASP A 188 17.79 6.57 -10.96
N LYS A 189 17.19 7.70 -10.61
CA LYS A 189 17.56 8.47 -9.40
C LYS A 189 17.30 7.67 -8.12
N LEU A 190 16.22 6.89 -8.09
CA LEU A 190 15.90 6.02 -6.97
C LEU A 190 16.90 4.87 -6.86
N LEU A 191 17.31 4.25 -7.98
CA LEU A 191 18.36 3.23 -8.01
C LEU A 191 19.70 3.78 -7.49
N GLU A 192 20.07 4.99 -7.92
CA GLU A 192 21.26 5.66 -7.40
C GLU A 192 21.16 5.96 -5.89
N ALA A 193 20.00 6.41 -5.42
CA ALA A 193 19.76 6.65 -3.99
C ALA A 193 19.84 5.35 -3.18
N ILE A 194 19.26 4.27 -3.67
CA ILE A 194 19.36 2.93 -3.06
C ILE A 194 20.82 2.51 -2.97
N PHE A 195 21.60 2.64 -4.05
CA PHE A 195 23.02 2.31 -4.05
C PHE A 195 23.80 3.14 -3.02
N ARG A 196 23.59 4.47 -2.99
CA ARG A 196 24.23 5.37 -2.01
C ARG A 196 23.90 5.00 -0.57
N ASN A 197 22.65 4.62 -0.29
CA ASN A 197 22.22 4.30 1.07
C ASN A 197 22.54 2.86 1.48
N LEU A 198 22.86 1.96 0.55
CA LEU A 198 23.49 0.68 0.86
C LEU A 198 24.98 0.84 1.21
N ASP A 199 25.67 1.78 0.58
CA ASP A 199 27.09 2.08 0.85
C ASP A 199 27.28 2.97 2.10
N ALA A 200 26.46 4.01 2.24
CA ALA A 200 26.45 4.98 3.34
C ALA A 200 25.04 5.11 3.93
N PRO A 201 24.64 4.20 4.85
CA PRO A 201 23.28 4.12 5.35
C PRO A 201 22.80 5.36 6.09
N ARG A 202 21.62 5.87 5.70
CA ARG A 202 20.87 6.90 6.45
C ARG A 202 19.71 6.25 7.19
N VAL A 203 19.72 6.39 8.51
CA VAL A 203 18.65 5.89 9.38
C VAL A 203 17.66 7.04 9.64
N PRO A 204 16.34 6.79 9.53
CA PRO A 204 15.33 7.79 9.86
C PRO A 204 15.50 8.42 11.24
N ILE A 205 15.13 9.69 11.36
CA ILE A 205 14.97 10.34 12.65
C ILE A 205 13.71 9.77 13.30
N SER A 206 13.89 9.06 14.41
CA SER A 206 12.78 8.55 15.22
C SER A 206 12.33 9.63 16.21
N HIS A 207 11.07 10.03 16.09
CA HIS A 207 10.39 10.76 17.14
C HIS A 207 9.66 9.72 18.00
N ALA A 208 10.09 9.53 19.24
CA ALA A 208 9.43 8.59 20.13
C ALA A 208 8.00 9.08 20.40
N HIS A 209 7.00 8.40 19.85
CA HIS A 209 5.59 8.69 20.07
C HIS A 209 5.00 7.66 21.03
N ALA A 210 4.54 8.12 22.19
CA ALA A 210 3.98 7.26 23.23
C ALA A 210 2.60 6.72 22.83
N GLU A 211 1.79 7.55 22.16
CA GLU A 211 0.43 7.18 21.74
C GLU A 211 0.24 7.25 20.22
N VAL A 212 -0.81 6.57 19.73
CA VAL A 212 -1.22 6.61 18.31
C VAL A 212 -1.67 8.02 17.90
N SER A 213 -2.37 8.72 18.79
CA SER A 213 -2.80 10.12 18.66
C SER A 213 -1.62 11.06 18.38
N ASP A 214 -0.51 10.88 19.09
CA ASP A 214 0.70 11.71 18.94
C ASP A 214 1.31 11.57 17.54
N ARG A 215 1.27 10.36 16.95
CA ARG A 215 1.77 10.12 15.59
C ARG A 215 0.94 10.84 14.55
N TYR A 216 -0.39 10.81 14.68
CA TYR A 216 -1.27 11.54 13.78
C TYR A 216 -1.07 13.05 13.92
N ALA A 217 -0.96 13.56 15.15
CA ALA A 217 -0.69 14.98 15.38
C ALA A 217 0.65 15.43 14.77
N TRP A 218 1.71 14.64 14.94
CA TRP A 218 3.02 14.88 14.33
C TRP A 218 2.94 14.84 12.80
N ALA A 219 2.31 13.81 12.23
CA ALA A 219 2.18 13.64 10.79
C ALA A 219 1.38 14.79 10.15
N GLY A 220 0.27 15.21 10.77
CA GLY A 220 -0.53 16.34 10.32
C GLY A 220 0.22 17.67 10.43
N THR A 221 0.98 17.87 11.51
CA THR A 221 1.83 19.06 11.67
C THR A 221 2.88 19.11 10.58
N LEU A 222 3.63 18.02 10.39
CA LEU A 222 4.68 17.93 9.40
C LEU A 222 4.13 18.13 7.98
N GLN A 223 2.99 17.51 7.65
CA GLN A 223 2.31 17.72 6.37
C GLN A 223 1.99 19.21 6.15
N SER A 224 1.44 19.89 7.16
CA SER A 224 1.06 21.31 7.05
C SER A 224 2.25 22.26 6.86
N GLU A 225 3.43 21.86 7.32
CA GLU A 225 4.67 22.63 7.16
C GLU A 225 5.31 22.42 5.79
N VAL A 226 5.24 21.21 5.23
CA VAL A 226 5.92 20.86 3.97
C VAL A 226 5.04 21.03 2.74
N ILE A 227 3.71 20.90 2.87
CA ILE A 227 2.79 21.12 1.75
C ILE A 227 2.44 22.61 1.68
N GLN A 228 2.78 23.23 0.56
CA GLN A 228 2.53 24.64 0.30
C GLN A 228 1.47 24.77 -0.79
N ARG A 229 0.45 25.61 -0.57
CA ARG A 229 -0.50 25.94 -1.64
C ARG A 229 0.17 26.89 -2.62
N LYS A 230 0.27 26.49 -3.89
CA LYS A 230 0.55 27.43 -4.99
C LYS A 230 -0.63 28.39 -5.03
N GLY A 231 -0.35 29.70 -4.98
CA GLY A 231 -1.32 30.76 -4.68
C GLY A 231 -2.67 30.71 -5.43
N GLU A 232 -3.63 31.50 -4.93
CA GLU A 232 -5.05 31.61 -5.33
C GLU A 232 -5.39 31.03 -6.71
N ARG A 233 -5.70 29.73 -6.76
CA ARG A 233 -6.26 29.13 -7.97
C ARG A 233 -7.73 29.51 -8.07
N GLN A 234 -8.13 30.04 -9.22
CA GLN A 234 -9.53 30.23 -9.59
C GLN A 234 -10.23 28.87 -9.48
N ARG A 235 -11.19 28.74 -8.55
CA ARG A 235 -11.97 27.51 -8.30
C ARG A 235 -12.34 26.84 -9.61
N SER A 236 -11.83 25.62 -9.81
CA SER A 236 -12.22 24.78 -10.93
C SER A 236 -13.73 24.52 -10.86
N LYS A 237 -14.37 24.23 -11.99
CA LYS A 237 -15.79 23.82 -11.99
C LYS A 237 -16.02 22.59 -11.09
N THR A 238 -15.00 21.73 -10.95
CA THR A 238 -14.97 20.59 -10.03
C THR A 238 -15.05 21.03 -8.56
N ASP A 239 -14.31 22.06 -8.16
CA ASP A 239 -14.30 22.55 -6.76
C ASP A 239 -15.64 23.16 -6.35
N LYS A 240 -16.36 23.78 -7.28
CA LYS A 240 -17.71 24.29 -7.03
C LYS A 240 -18.73 23.17 -6.90
N LEU A 241 -18.60 22.13 -7.71
CA LEU A 241 -19.43 20.94 -7.60
C LEU A 241 -19.17 20.25 -6.26
N ASP A 242 -17.90 20.13 -5.85
CA ASP A 242 -17.52 19.52 -4.58
C ASP A 242 -18.02 20.31 -3.38
N ALA A 243 -17.98 21.65 -3.43
CA ALA A 243 -18.56 22.49 -2.38
C ALA A 243 -20.09 22.37 -2.28
N PHE A 244 -20.78 22.15 -3.41
CA PHE A 244 -22.23 21.92 -3.42
C PHE A 244 -22.58 20.52 -2.90
N LEU A 245 -21.85 19.50 -3.35
CA LEU A 245 -22.06 18.11 -2.97
C LEU A 245 -21.73 17.86 -1.48
N THR A 246 -20.82 18.61 -0.88
CA THR A 246 -20.40 18.47 0.53
C THR A 246 -21.13 19.42 1.49
N HIS A 247 -22.10 20.21 1.00
CA HIS A 247 -22.88 21.09 1.86
C HIS A 247 -23.87 20.30 2.74
N ARG A 248 -23.89 20.56 4.04
CA ARG A 248 -24.73 19.84 5.04
C ARG A 248 -26.20 19.64 4.63
N PHE A 249 -26.83 20.64 4.03
CA PHE A 249 -28.22 20.54 3.56
C PHE A 249 -28.34 20.08 2.09
N PHE A 250 -27.74 20.81 1.14
CA PHE A 250 -27.83 20.48 -0.29
C PHE A 250 -27.17 19.15 -0.68
N GLY A 251 -26.08 18.78 -0.03
CA GLY A 251 -25.42 17.49 -0.20
C GLY A 251 -26.32 16.33 0.23
N LEU A 252 -27.05 16.47 1.34
CA LEU A 252 -28.04 15.48 1.79
C LEU A 252 -29.23 15.37 0.83
N VAL A 253 -29.77 16.50 0.37
CA VAL A 253 -30.87 16.50 -0.62
C VAL A 253 -30.43 15.84 -1.94
N PHE A 254 -29.21 16.15 -2.40
CA PHE A 254 -28.64 15.52 -3.58
C PHE A 254 -28.41 14.03 -3.37
N PHE A 255 -27.89 13.62 -2.22
CA PHE A 255 -27.72 12.21 -1.86
C PHE A 255 -29.03 11.44 -1.93
N VAL A 256 -30.09 11.97 -1.30
CA VAL A 256 -31.42 11.38 -1.35
C VAL A 256 -31.94 11.31 -2.79
N GLY A 257 -31.70 12.34 -3.60
CA GLY A 257 -32.08 12.36 -5.02
C GLY A 257 -31.35 11.30 -5.85
N VAL A 258 -30.05 11.12 -5.64
CA VAL A 258 -29.25 10.09 -6.31
C VAL A 258 -29.70 8.70 -5.86
N MET A 259 -29.87 8.47 -4.56
CA MET A 259 -30.38 7.20 -4.04
C MET A 259 -31.77 6.89 -4.57
N TYR A 260 -32.66 7.88 -4.64
CA TYR A 260 -33.97 7.73 -5.26
C TYR A 260 -33.85 7.31 -6.74
N LEU A 261 -32.96 7.93 -7.50
CA LEU A 261 -32.71 7.56 -8.90
C LEU A 261 -32.21 6.11 -9.02
N VAL A 262 -31.27 5.69 -8.18
CA VAL A 262 -30.78 4.30 -8.14
C VAL A 262 -31.94 3.35 -7.86
N PHE A 263 -32.73 3.61 -6.81
CA PHE A 263 -33.89 2.79 -6.48
C PHE A 263 -34.91 2.74 -7.62
N GLN A 264 -35.28 3.88 -8.21
CA GLN A 264 -36.21 3.91 -9.34
C GLN A 264 -35.67 3.16 -10.56
N SER A 265 -34.37 3.27 -10.84
CA SER A 265 -33.76 2.59 -11.98
C SER A 265 -33.77 1.07 -11.81
N ILE A 266 -33.56 0.57 -10.58
CA ILE A 266 -33.63 -0.87 -10.28
C ILE A 266 -35.01 -1.42 -10.65
N TYR A 267 -36.10 -0.74 -10.30
CA TYR A 267 -37.44 -1.21 -10.67
C TYR A 267 -37.77 -0.94 -12.14
N SER A 268 -37.59 0.30 -12.61
CA SER A 268 -38.02 0.71 -13.94
C SER A 268 -37.25 0.01 -15.07
N PHE A 269 -35.96 -0.27 -14.89
CA PHE A 269 -35.15 -0.91 -15.93
C PHE A 269 -35.02 -2.41 -15.76
N ALA A 270 -35.06 -2.94 -14.54
CA ALA A 270 -34.98 -4.39 -14.37
C ALA A 270 -36.30 -5.08 -14.71
N THR A 271 -37.47 -4.52 -14.35
CA THR A 271 -38.77 -5.20 -14.53
C THR A 271 -39.01 -5.72 -15.95
N PRO A 272 -38.80 -4.95 -17.04
CA PRO A 272 -39.00 -5.48 -18.39
C PRO A 272 -38.09 -6.68 -18.72
N VAL A 273 -36.87 -6.70 -18.16
CA VAL A 273 -35.91 -7.80 -18.36
C VAL A 273 -36.28 -9.00 -17.50
N MET A 274 -36.75 -8.76 -16.27
CA MET A 274 -37.26 -9.78 -15.36
C MET A 274 -38.44 -10.52 -15.98
N ASP A 275 -39.43 -9.78 -16.47
CA ASP A 275 -40.62 -10.34 -17.11
C ASP A 275 -40.25 -11.15 -18.36
N ALA A 276 -39.26 -10.70 -19.12
CA ALA A 276 -38.75 -11.44 -20.27
C ALA A 276 -38.09 -12.76 -19.87
N ILE A 277 -37.27 -12.76 -18.82
CA ILE A 277 -36.64 -13.97 -18.27
C ILE A 277 -37.73 -14.93 -17.75
N GLU A 278 -38.67 -14.43 -16.96
CA GLU A 278 -39.77 -15.23 -16.43
C GLU A 278 -40.59 -15.87 -17.55
N THR A 279 -40.91 -15.11 -18.59
CA THR A 279 -41.62 -15.61 -19.78
C THR A 279 -40.82 -16.72 -20.48
N VAL A 280 -39.50 -16.58 -20.59
CA VAL A 280 -38.63 -17.59 -21.21
C VAL A 280 -38.62 -18.87 -20.38
N PHE A 281 -38.42 -18.77 -19.06
CA PHE A 281 -38.40 -19.94 -18.17
C PHE A 281 -39.77 -20.62 -18.07
N SER A 282 -40.86 -19.86 -18.08
CA SER A 282 -42.23 -20.40 -18.17
C SER A 282 -42.43 -21.18 -19.47
N LYS A 283 -42.05 -20.62 -20.62
CA LYS A 283 -42.14 -21.33 -21.92
C LYS A 283 -41.30 -22.60 -21.97
N ILE A 284 -40.11 -22.60 -21.34
CA ILE A 284 -39.27 -23.80 -21.22
C ILE A 284 -39.99 -24.85 -20.36
N GLY A 285 -40.57 -24.45 -19.23
CA GLY A 285 -41.37 -25.32 -18.38
C GLY A 285 -42.54 -25.95 -19.13
N ASP A 286 -43.32 -25.15 -19.84
CA ASP A 286 -44.48 -25.60 -20.63
C ASP A 286 -44.08 -26.53 -21.78
N TRP A 287 -42.90 -26.33 -22.37
CA TRP A 287 -42.38 -27.18 -23.44
C TRP A 287 -41.87 -28.53 -22.93
N VAL A 288 -41.25 -28.55 -21.74
CA VAL A 288 -40.70 -29.76 -21.12
C VAL A 288 -41.80 -30.60 -20.45
N SER A 289 -42.83 -29.95 -19.90
CA SER A 289 -43.95 -30.59 -19.21
C SER A 289 -44.58 -31.78 -19.97
N PRO A 290 -45.00 -31.66 -21.24
CA PRO A 290 -45.61 -32.78 -21.99
C PRO A 290 -44.62 -33.91 -22.30
N MET A 291 -43.31 -33.64 -22.33
CA MET A 291 -42.29 -34.67 -22.59
C MET A 291 -42.07 -35.59 -21.37
N LEU A 292 -42.51 -35.16 -20.19
CA LEU A 292 -42.37 -35.89 -18.93
C LEU A 292 -43.71 -36.49 -18.47
N GLU A 293 -44.72 -36.49 -19.34
CA GLU A 293 -46.00 -37.14 -19.08
C GLU A 293 -45.79 -38.64 -18.78
N GLY A 294 -46.35 -39.08 -17.65
CA GLY A 294 -46.24 -40.47 -17.16
C GLY A 294 -45.46 -40.63 -15.85
N ASN A 295 -44.75 -39.60 -15.37
CA ASN A 295 -44.13 -39.61 -14.03
C ASN A 295 -44.26 -38.24 -13.33
N GLU A 296 -45.30 -38.10 -12.50
CA GLU A 296 -45.61 -36.86 -11.79
C GLU A 296 -44.46 -36.36 -10.90
N ALA A 297 -43.71 -37.27 -10.28
CA ALA A 297 -42.59 -36.90 -9.41
C ALA A 297 -41.44 -36.26 -10.19
N VAL A 298 -41.10 -36.83 -11.35
CA VAL A 298 -40.03 -36.31 -12.22
C VAL A 298 -40.45 -35.00 -12.87
N GLN A 299 -41.69 -34.93 -13.36
CA GLN A 299 -42.23 -33.72 -13.97
C GLN A 299 -42.24 -32.54 -12.97
N SER A 300 -42.73 -32.76 -11.75
CA SER A 300 -42.75 -31.71 -10.71
C SER A 300 -41.35 -31.28 -10.30
N PHE A 301 -40.42 -32.22 -10.13
CA PHE A 301 -39.03 -31.90 -9.81
C PHE A 301 -38.35 -31.06 -10.90
N VAL A 302 -38.54 -31.42 -12.17
CA VAL A 302 -37.89 -30.72 -13.28
C VAL A 302 -38.54 -29.36 -13.55
N VAL A 303 -39.88 -29.29 -13.64
CA VAL A 303 -40.59 -28.07 -14.01
C VAL A 303 -40.61 -27.07 -12.84
N ASN A 304 -41.07 -27.49 -11.66
CA ASN A 304 -41.20 -26.58 -10.51
C ASN A 304 -39.88 -26.43 -9.75
N GLY A 305 -39.15 -27.53 -9.55
CA GLY A 305 -37.92 -27.53 -8.78
C GLY A 305 -36.75 -26.91 -9.56
N LEU A 306 -36.38 -27.51 -10.69
CA LEU A 306 -35.19 -27.10 -11.44
C LEU A 306 -35.46 -25.86 -12.29
N ILE A 307 -36.43 -25.89 -13.20
CA ILE A 307 -36.69 -24.79 -14.14
C ILE A 307 -37.25 -23.58 -13.39
N GLY A 308 -38.26 -23.77 -12.54
CA GLY A 308 -38.82 -22.72 -11.70
C GLY A 308 -37.80 -22.15 -10.71
N GLY A 309 -37.04 -23.01 -10.02
CA GLY A 309 -36.02 -22.58 -9.06
C GLY A 309 -34.87 -21.81 -9.70
N VAL A 310 -34.31 -22.31 -10.80
CA VAL A 310 -33.24 -21.59 -11.55
C VAL A 310 -33.79 -20.31 -12.17
N GLY A 311 -34.99 -20.36 -12.75
CA GLY A 311 -35.66 -19.18 -13.28
C GLY A 311 -35.82 -18.08 -12.23
N GLY A 312 -36.30 -18.44 -11.04
CA GLY A 312 -36.44 -17.52 -9.92
C GLY A 312 -35.12 -16.87 -9.51
N MET A 313 -34.01 -17.62 -9.48
CA MET A 313 -32.68 -17.04 -9.21
C MET A 313 -32.24 -16.07 -10.32
N VAL A 314 -32.40 -16.47 -11.58
CA VAL A 314 -31.92 -15.69 -12.75
C VAL A 314 -32.73 -14.40 -12.93
N VAL A 315 -34.01 -14.40 -12.56
CA VAL A 315 -34.87 -13.21 -12.59
C VAL A 315 -34.30 -12.06 -11.73
N PHE A 316 -33.56 -12.32 -10.65
CA PHE A 316 -32.94 -11.25 -9.86
C PHE A 316 -31.65 -10.67 -10.45
N LEU A 317 -31.02 -11.35 -11.43
CA LEU A 317 -29.73 -10.96 -11.98
C LEU A 317 -29.74 -9.54 -12.61
N PRO A 318 -30.74 -9.12 -13.40
CA PRO A 318 -30.79 -7.76 -13.95
C PRO A 318 -30.79 -6.68 -12.87
N GLN A 319 -31.54 -6.87 -11.78
CA GLN A 319 -31.57 -5.93 -10.65
C GLN A 319 -30.18 -5.79 -10.01
N ILE A 320 -29.52 -6.92 -9.76
CA ILE A 320 -28.17 -6.97 -9.19
C ILE A 320 -27.18 -6.23 -10.11
N LEU A 321 -27.21 -6.49 -11.41
CA LEU A 321 -26.31 -5.83 -12.37
C LEU A 321 -26.52 -4.32 -12.41
N ILE A 322 -27.78 -3.85 -12.40
CA ILE A 322 -28.08 -2.41 -12.37
C ILE A 322 -27.59 -1.79 -11.06
N LEU A 323 -27.83 -2.45 -9.92
CA LEU A 323 -27.34 -2.00 -8.63
C LEU A 323 -25.81 -1.88 -8.62
N PHE A 324 -25.09 -2.92 -9.06
CA PHE A 324 -23.63 -2.89 -9.13
C PHE A 324 -23.10 -1.86 -10.12
N PHE A 325 -23.80 -1.63 -11.23
CA PHE A 325 -23.47 -0.55 -12.16
C PHE A 325 -23.53 0.82 -11.46
N PHE A 326 -24.60 1.11 -10.73
CA PHE A 326 -24.70 2.37 -9.98
C PHE A 326 -23.68 2.47 -8.86
N ILE A 327 -23.43 1.39 -8.11
CA ILE A 327 -22.37 1.35 -7.08
C ILE A 327 -21.02 1.67 -7.72
N ALA A 328 -20.68 1.02 -8.83
CA ALA A 328 -19.42 1.24 -9.54
C ALA A 328 -19.30 2.68 -10.08
N VAL A 329 -20.39 3.27 -10.56
CA VAL A 329 -20.41 4.68 -10.97
C VAL A 329 -20.19 5.61 -9.77
N LEU A 330 -20.90 5.40 -8.66
CA LEU A 330 -20.77 6.23 -7.47
C LEU A 330 -19.39 6.12 -6.80
N GLU A 331 -18.80 4.93 -6.85
CA GLU A 331 -17.44 4.65 -6.43
C GLU A 331 -16.43 5.31 -7.38
N GLY A 332 -16.60 5.15 -8.70
CA GLY A 332 -15.73 5.72 -9.72
C GLY A 332 -15.73 7.25 -9.74
N THR A 333 -16.84 7.91 -9.36
CA THR A 333 -16.89 9.37 -9.18
C THR A 333 -16.40 9.84 -7.81
N GLY A 334 -16.07 8.92 -6.89
CA GLY A 334 -15.70 9.24 -5.50
C GLY A 334 -16.85 9.84 -4.68
N TYR A 335 -18.09 9.72 -5.16
CA TYR A 335 -19.25 10.31 -4.49
C TYR A 335 -19.57 9.58 -3.18
N LEU A 336 -19.39 8.26 -3.14
CA LEU A 336 -19.60 7.46 -1.94
C LEU A 336 -18.70 7.92 -0.78
N ALA A 337 -17.42 8.21 -1.09
CA ALA A 337 -16.47 8.73 -0.11
C ALA A 337 -16.90 10.11 0.42
N ARG A 338 -17.44 10.99 -0.44
CA ARG A 338 -17.93 12.32 -0.05
C ARG A 338 -19.22 12.25 0.76
N ALA A 339 -20.13 11.35 0.40
CA ALA A 339 -21.38 11.13 1.12
C ALA A 339 -21.17 10.62 2.55
N ALA A 340 -20.13 9.80 2.77
CA ALA A 340 -19.76 9.32 4.11
C ALA A 340 -19.35 10.45 5.07
N PHE A 341 -18.80 11.57 4.58
CA PHE A 341 -18.47 12.73 5.40
C PHE A 341 -19.69 13.61 5.75
N LEU A 342 -20.84 13.40 5.11
CA LEU A 342 -22.08 14.15 5.39
C LEU A 342 -22.93 13.52 6.49
N MET A 343 -22.71 12.24 6.81
CA MET A 343 -23.40 11.51 7.87
C MET A 343 -22.61 11.57 9.18
#